data_AF-A0A840RVL2-F1
#
_entry.id   AF-A0A840RVL2-F1
#
_cell.length_a   1.000
_cell.length_b   1.000
_cell.length_c   1.000
_cell.angle_alpha   90.00
_cell.angle_beta   90.00
_cell.angle_gamma   90.00
#
_symmetry.space_group_name_H-M   'P 1'
#
loop_
_entity.id
_entity.type
_entity.pdbx_description
1 polymer ?
#
loop_
_entity_poly.entity_id
_entity_poly.type
_entity_poly.pdbx_seq_one_letter_code
_entity_poly.pdbx_strand_id
1 'polypeptide(L)'
;MYTKIKRAMVYVVVAASSYGMLASAAEENVQMRDPQRWYREDIGPRARYNNMAQEANAAYQQSLNDCRSLRNRELMECRREAKDNFNKDMRRAHRMLERRGGDDNM
;
A
#
# COMPACT_ATOMS: atom_id res chain seq x y z
N MET A 1 -2.23 48.38 11.25
CA MET A 1 -0.98 48.07 11.96
C MET A 1 -1.09 46.70 12.59
N TYR A 2 -0.17 45.80 12.24
CA TYR A 2 -0.18 44.36 12.54
C TYR A 2 0.62 44.10 13.81
N THR A 3 0.03 43.46 14.82
CA THR A 3 0.80 42.78 15.88
C THR A 3 0.27 41.37 16.11
N LYS A 4 0.85 40.48 15.30
CA LYS A 4 1.06 39.04 15.48
C LYS A 4 0.69 38.51 16.87
N ILE A 5 -0.50 37.92 17.00
CA ILE A 5 -0.85 37.09 18.15
C ILE A 5 0.00 35.83 18.05
N LYS A 6 1.05 35.80 18.88
CA LYS A 6 2.00 34.70 18.98
C LYS A 6 1.21 33.44 19.33
N ARG A 7 1.42 32.39 18.53
CA ARG A 7 0.98 31.02 18.82
C ARG A 7 1.45 30.64 20.22
N ALA A 8 0.57 30.78 21.21
CA ALA A 8 0.76 30.17 22.51
C ALA A 8 0.47 28.68 22.33
N MET A 9 1.54 27.91 22.20
CA MET A 9 1.56 26.48 22.51
C MET A 9 1.09 26.33 23.95
N VAL A 10 -0.20 26.09 24.14
CA VAL A 10 -0.73 25.66 25.44
C VAL A 10 -0.77 24.14 25.38
N TYR A 11 0.31 23.51 25.85
CA TYR A 11 0.28 22.11 26.26
C TYR A 11 -0.61 22.01 27.50
N VAL A 12 -1.90 21.73 27.31
CA VAL A 12 -2.75 21.24 28.40
C VAL A 12 -2.61 19.73 28.41
N VAL A 13 -1.81 19.25 29.36
CA VAL A 13 -1.86 17.86 29.84
C VAL A 13 -3.23 17.68 30.49
N VAL A 14 -4.20 17.11 29.75
CA VAL A 14 -5.46 16.62 30.34
C VAL A 14 -5.23 15.19 30.79
N ALA A 15 -4.64 15.06 31.98
CA ALA A 15 -4.71 13.83 32.77
C ALA A 15 -5.98 13.91 33.64
N ALA A 16 -7.15 13.55 33.09
CA ALA A 16 -8.38 13.24 33.85
C ALA A 16 -9.54 12.87 32.93
N SER A 17 -9.47 11.72 32.26
CA SER A 17 -10.64 11.04 31.68
C SER A 17 -10.46 9.53 31.77
N SER A 18 -10.05 9.07 32.96
CA SER A 18 -9.97 7.67 33.33
C SER A 18 -11.25 7.23 34.05
N TYR A 19 -12.38 7.24 33.33
CA TYR A 19 -13.58 6.52 33.76
C TYR A 19 -14.21 5.79 32.56
N GLY A 20 -13.84 4.51 32.45
CA GLY A 20 -14.78 3.46 32.13
C GLY A 20 -15.31 3.37 30.70
N MET A 21 -14.43 3.10 29.73
CA MET A 21 -14.82 2.04 28.80
C MET A 21 -14.39 0.73 29.45
N LEU A 22 -15.36 -0.01 29.97
CA LEU A 22 -15.23 -1.45 30.13
C LEU A 22 -14.90 -1.98 28.74
N ALA A 23 -13.61 -2.07 28.46
CA ALA A 23 -13.10 -2.97 27.46
C ALA A 23 -13.64 -4.33 27.89
N SER A 24 -14.64 -4.83 27.17
CA SER A 24 -14.73 -6.26 26.97
C SER A 24 -13.37 -6.64 26.39
N ALA A 25 -12.43 -7.00 27.26
CA ALA A 25 -11.42 -7.99 26.93
C ALA A 25 -12.23 -9.24 26.61
N ALA A 26 -12.83 -9.27 25.42
CA ALA A 26 -13.03 -10.50 24.73
C ALA A 26 -11.62 -11.07 24.70
N GLU A 27 -11.40 -12.07 25.53
CA GLU A 27 -10.33 -13.02 25.38
C GLU A 27 -10.56 -13.60 23.98
N GLU A 28 -10.11 -12.89 22.95
CA GLU A 28 -10.06 -13.39 21.60
C GLU A 28 -9.21 -14.63 21.75
N ASN A 29 -9.84 -15.79 21.61
CA ASN A 29 -9.14 -17.04 21.64
C ASN A 29 -8.14 -16.97 20.48
N VAL A 30 -6.89 -16.56 20.76
CA VAL A 30 -5.75 -16.53 19.82
C VAL A 30 -5.33 -17.97 19.42
N GLN A 31 -6.24 -18.93 19.56
CA GLN A 31 -6.22 -20.24 18.95
C GLN A 31 -7.04 -20.26 17.65
N MET A 32 -7.33 -19.09 17.07
CA MET A 32 -7.71 -19.02 15.66
C MET A 32 -6.46 -19.31 14.84
N ARG A 33 -6.27 -20.59 14.50
CA ARG A 33 -5.18 -21.03 13.61
C ARG A 33 -5.22 -20.14 12.38
N ASP A 34 -4.13 -19.42 12.11
CA ASP A 34 -4.05 -18.49 10.99
C ASP A 34 -4.61 -19.13 9.72
N PRO A 35 -5.36 -18.37 8.90
CA PRO A 35 -5.92 -18.90 7.67
C PRO A 35 -4.84 -19.60 6.84
N GLN A 36 -5.10 -20.83 6.39
CA GLN A 36 -4.13 -21.61 5.59
C GLN A 36 -3.60 -20.83 4.37
N ARG A 37 -4.39 -19.87 3.86
CA ARG A 37 -4.01 -18.92 2.81
C ARG A 37 -2.76 -18.10 3.15
N TRP A 38 -2.57 -17.68 4.40
CA TRP A 38 -1.44 -16.82 4.79
C TRP A 38 -0.08 -17.51 4.62
N TYR A 39 -0.07 -18.85 4.73
CA TYR A 39 1.13 -19.67 4.56
C TYR A 39 1.27 -20.23 3.15
N ARG A 40 0.32 -19.94 2.27
CA ARG A 40 0.36 -20.38 0.88
C ARG A 40 1.13 -19.34 0.09
N GLU A 41 2.42 -19.58 -0.07
CA GLU A 41 3.22 -18.85 -1.04
C GLU A 41 2.53 -18.92 -2.41
N ASP A 42 2.54 -17.85 -3.22
CA ASP A 42 1.93 -17.88 -4.55
C ASP A 42 2.54 -19.02 -5.37
N ILE A 43 1.77 -20.10 -5.47
CA ILE A 43 2.28 -21.47 -5.68
C ILE A 43 2.78 -21.71 -7.11
N GLY A 44 2.94 -20.65 -7.91
CA GLY A 44 3.59 -20.77 -9.20
C GLY A 44 3.93 -19.42 -9.85
N PRO A 45 4.89 -19.43 -10.78
CA PRO A 45 5.24 -18.32 -11.67
C PRO A 45 4.05 -17.52 -12.21
N ARG A 46 3.01 -18.23 -12.67
CA ARG A 46 1.79 -17.62 -13.23
C ARG A 46 0.92 -16.94 -12.18
N ALA A 47 0.80 -17.52 -10.99
CA ALA A 47 0.07 -16.91 -9.87
C ALA A 47 0.79 -15.63 -9.43
N ARG A 48 2.12 -15.68 -9.28
CA ARG A 48 2.96 -14.52 -8.97
C ARG A 48 2.86 -13.42 -10.02
N TYR A 49 2.91 -13.78 -11.30
CA TYR A 49 2.69 -12.84 -12.40
C TYR A 49 1.33 -12.16 -12.29
N ASN A 50 0.26 -12.94 -12.09
CA ASN A 50 -1.10 -12.41 -12.01
C ASN A 50 -1.26 -11.43 -10.83
N ASN A 51 -0.72 -11.77 -9.66
CA ASN A 51 -0.78 -10.91 -8.48
C ASN A 51 0.02 -9.61 -8.70
N MET A 52 1.26 -9.72 -9.19
CA MET A 52 2.07 -8.55 -9.51
C MET A 52 1.41 -7.65 -10.57
N ALA A 53 0.80 -8.25 -11.60
CA ALA A 53 0.08 -7.50 -12.62
C ALA A 53 -1.15 -6.79 -12.03
N GLN A 54 -1.89 -7.45 -11.13
CA GLN A 54 -3.03 -6.84 -10.44
C GLN A 54 -2.59 -5.65 -9.58
N GLU A 55 -1.53 -5.81 -8.79
CA GLU A 55 -0.96 -4.75 -7.96
C GLU A 55 -0.44 -3.57 -8.80
N ALA A 56 0.27 -3.86 -9.89
CA ALA A 56 0.76 -2.82 -10.82
C ALA A 56 -0.39 -2.02 -11.44
N ASN A 57 -1.48 -2.68 -11.84
CA ASN A 57 -2.66 -2.01 -12.37
C ASN A 57 -3.35 -1.15 -11.31
N ALA A 58 -3.50 -1.66 -10.09
CA ALA A 58 -4.10 -0.91 -8.98
C ALA A 58 -3.27 0.34 -8.64
N ALA A 59 -1.94 0.18 -8.52
CA ALA A 59 -1.02 1.28 -8.28
C ALA A 59 -1.06 2.32 -9.40
N TYR A 60 -1.10 1.89 -10.67
CA TYR A 60 -1.20 2.79 -11.81
C TYR A 60 -2.49 3.60 -11.80
N GLN A 61 -3.63 2.96 -11.54
CA GLN A 61 -4.91 3.66 -11.43
C GLN A 61 -4.90 4.68 -10.29
N GLN A 62 -4.31 4.31 -9.15
CA GLN A 62 -4.14 5.24 -8.03
C GLN A 62 -3.28 6.44 -8.43
N SER A 63 -2.12 6.22 -9.06
CA SER A 63 -1.27 7.31 -9.55
C SER A 63 -2.00 8.22 -10.55
N LEU A 64 -2.81 7.65 -11.45
CA LEU A 64 -3.61 8.45 -12.38
C LEU A 64 -4.68 9.28 -11.67
N ASN A 65 -5.27 8.77 -10.59
CA ASN A 65 -6.20 9.53 -9.76
C ASN A 65 -5.49 10.68 -9.04
N ASP A 66 -4.31 10.44 -8.49
CA ASP A 66 -3.50 11.44 -7.81
C ASP A 66 -3.11 12.58 -8.79
N CYS A 67 -2.77 12.23 -10.04
CA CYS A 67 -2.48 13.20 -11.09
C CYS A 67 -3.64 14.15 -11.40
N ARG A 68 -4.90 13.80 -11.10
CA ARG A 68 -6.07 14.63 -11.45
C ARG A 68 -6.08 15.99 -10.75
N SER A 69 -5.36 16.12 -9.63
CA SER A 69 -5.23 17.37 -8.90
C SER A 69 -4.28 18.38 -9.57
N LEU A 70 -3.44 17.91 -10.50
CA LEU A 70 -2.43 18.70 -11.21
C LEU A 70 -2.96 19.30 -12.52
N ARG A 71 -2.22 20.27 -13.07
CA ARG A 71 -2.57 20.93 -14.34
C ARG A 71 -1.37 21.05 -15.28
N ASN A 72 -1.65 21.29 -16.56
CA ASN A 72 -0.66 21.63 -17.59
C ASN A 72 0.54 20.66 -17.62
N ARG A 73 1.77 21.19 -17.48
CA ARG A 73 3.01 20.41 -17.55
C ARG A 73 3.11 19.38 -16.45
N GLU A 74 2.71 19.72 -15.22
CA GLU A 74 2.77 18.83 -14.06
C GLU A 74 1.83 17.62 -14.23
N LEU A 75 0.65 17.83 -14.81
CA LEU A 75 -0.27 16.74 -15.16
C LEU A 75 0.36 15.79 -16.18
N MET A 76 1.02 16.33 -17.21
CA MET A 76 1.67 15.53 -18.25
C MET A 76 2.85 14.71 -17.69
N GLU A 77 3.66 15.35 -16.85
CA GLU A 77 4.81 14.74 -16.18
C GLU A 77 4.36 13.62 -15.22
N CYS A 78 3.35 13.89 -14.37
CA CYS A 78 2.77 12.88 -13.47
C CYS A 78 2.23 11.65 -14.22
N ARG A 79 1.49 11.86 -15.32
CA ARG A 79 0.98 10.75 -16.13
C ARG A 79 2.10 9.95 -16.79
N ARG A 80 3.16 10.62 -17.22
CA ARG A 80 4.34 9.96 -17.80
C ARG A 80 5.04 9.11 -16.74
N GLU A 81 5.30 9.66 -15.56
CA GLU A 81 5.92 8.93 -14.45
C GLU A 81 5.07 7.73 -14.01
N ALA A 82 3.75 7.90 -13.88
CA ALA A 82 2.83 6.81 -13.57
C ALA A 82 2.95 5.67 -14.59
N LYS A 83 3.01 6.01 -15.89
CA LYS A 83 3.17 5.01 -16.95
C LYS A 83 4.55 4.36 -16.94
N ASP A 84 5.61 5.12 -16.68
CA ASP A 84 6.97 4.59 -16.58
C ASP A 84 7.12 3.63 -15.40
N ASN A 85 6.49 3.92 -14.26
CA ASN A 85 6.46 3.04 -13.10
C ASN A 85 5.63 1.78 -13.38
N PHE A 86 4.43 1.91 -13.95
CA PHE A 86 3.65 0.76 -14.39
C PHE A 86 4.45 -0.17 -15.32
N ASN A 87 5.16 0.40 -16.31
CA ASN A 87 5.99 -0.38 -17.21
C ASN A 87 7.15 -1.09 -16.49
N LYS A 88 7.76 -0.46 -15.48
CA LYS A 88 8.79 -1.10 -14.64
C LYS A 88 8.22 -2.28 -13.86
N ASP A 89 7.04 -2.11 -13.29
CA ASP A 89 6.35 -3.15 -12.50
C ASP A 89 5.92 -4.33 -13.40
N MET A 90 5.38 -4.06 -14.58
CA MET A 90 5.05 -5.10 -15.55
C MET A 90 6.28 -5.87 -16.03
N ARG A 91 7.42 -5.19 -16.28
CA ARG A 91 8.69 -5.90 -16.55
C ARG A 91 9.11 -6.79 -15.39
N ARG A 92 8.87 -6.39 -14.15
CA ARG A 92 9.14 -7.23 -12.97
C ARG A 92 8.19 -8.42 -12.90
N ALA A 93 6.91 -8.23 -13.20
CA ALA A 93 5.93 -9.30 -13.28
C ALA A 93 6.34 -10.34 -14.34
N HIS A 94 6.72 -9.92 -15.55
CA HIS A 94 7.13 -10.82 -16.63
C HIS A 94 8.31 -11.73 -16.25
N ARG A 95 9.29 -11.22 -15.49
CA ARG A 95 10.40 -12.04 -14.97
C ARG A 95 9.96 -13.20 -14.09
N MET A 96 8.76 -13.15 -13.50
CA MET A 96 8.23 -14.29 -12.73
C MET A 96 7.92 -15.48 -13.63
N LEU A 97 7.51 -15.25 -14.89
CA LEU A 97 7.24 -16.30 -15.87
C LEU A 97 8.55 -16.93 -16.40
N GLU A 98 9.60 -16.12 -16.56
CA GLU A 98 10.88 -16.55 -17.13
C GLU A 98 11.71 -17.42 -16.18
N ARG A 99 11.59 -17.20 -14.85
CA ARG A 99 12.32 -17.96 -13.83
C ARG A 99 12.06 -19.48 -13.85
N ARG A 100 10.99 -19.94 -14.49
CA ARG A 100 10.70 -21.37 -14.66
C ARG A 100 11.63 -22.07 -15.67
N GLY A 101 12.29 -21.34 -16.58
CA GLY A 101 13.19 -21.94 -17.57
C GLY A 101 14.46 -22.59 -17.00
N GLY A 102 14.78 -22.38 -15.72
CA GLY A 102 15.97 -22.91 -15.05
C GLY A 102 15.73 -24.01 -14.01
N ASP A 103 14.48 -24.17 -13.52
CA ASP A 103 14.20 -24.99 -12.32
C ASP A 103 13.42 -26.29 -12.63
N ASP A 104 13.00 -26.54 -13.88
CA ASP A 104 12.36 -27.79 -14.31
C ASP A 104 13.40 -28.93 -14.58
N ASN A 105 14.60 -28.87 -13.98
CA ASN A 105 15.72 -29.81 -14.21
C ASN A 105 16.41 -30.27 -12.91
N MET A 106 15.63 -30.49 -11.84
CA MET A 106 16.10 -31.09 -10.59
C MET A 106 15.05 -32.03 -9.99
#